data_AF-A0A948RP75-F1
#
_entry.id   AF-A0A948RP75-F1
#
_cell.length_a   1.000
_cell.length_b   1.000
_cell.length_c   1.000
_cell.angle_alpha   90.00
_cell.angle_beta   90.00
_cell.angle_gamma   90.00
#
_symmetry.space_group_name_H-M   'P 1'
#
loop_
_entity.id
_entity.type
_entity.pdbx_description
1 polymer ?
#
loop_
_entity_poly.entity_id
_entity_poly.type
_entity_poly.pdbx_seq_one_letter_code
_entity_poly.pdbx_strand_id
1 'polypeptide(L)'
;MKVKILIILIILVVLAGVWLGLRFLIGESPAEPIACTMDAKLCPDGSYVARIPPKCDFAPCPETKTIKLYYYNYELDKDESGNIACSRNGLVAVEREIPITQTPIRDTSKLLLSGELTEEERIQGIDSEYPLEGLSLKGASLKDE
;
A
#
# COMPACT_ATOMS: atom_id res chain seq x y z
N MET A 1 34.48 45.42 28.67
CA MET A 1 34.26 44.25 27.77
C MET A 1 34.32 42.91 28.50
N LYS A 2 35.34 42.62 29.32
CA LYS A 2 35.51 41.32 29.98
C LYS A 2 34.35 40.91 30.92
N VAL A 3 33.80 41.84 31.70
CA VAL A 3 32.66 41.57 32.62
C VAL A 3 31.35 41.25 31.89
N LYS A 4 31.08 41.94 30.77
CA LYS A 4 29.88 41.68 29.95
C LYS A 4 29.93 40.28 29.31
N ILE A 5 31.11 39.84 28.89
CA ILE A 5 31.34 38.49 28.34
C ILE A 5 31.10 37.41 29.41
N LEU A 6 31.56 37.65 30.64
CA LEU A 6 31.36 36.71 31.76
C LEU A 6 29.86 36.54 32.09
N ILE A 7 29.08 37.62 32.09
CA ILE A 7 27.64 37.57 32.36
C ILE A 7 26.90 36.79 31.26
N ILE A 8 27.26 36.98 29.99
CA ILE A 8 26.63 36.26 28.86
C ILE A 8 26.90 34.75 28.96
N LEU A 9 28.11 34.34 29.30
CA LEU A 9 28.45 32.92 29.47
C LEU A 9 27.66 32.27 30.62
N ILE A 10 27.50 32.98 31.75
CA ILE A 10 26.71 32.47 32.88
C ILE A 10 25.24 32.29 32.49
N ILE A 11 24.65 33.26 31.79
CA ILE A 11 23.26 33.18 31.33
C ILE A 11 23.07 31.99 30.37
N LEU A 12 24.01 31.77 29.43
CA LEU A 12 23.95 30.62 28.52
C LEU A 12 24.02 29.28 29.26
N VAL A 13 24.87 29.17 30.27
CA VAL A 13 24.97 27.96 31.10
C VAL A 13 23.69 27.71 31.89
N VAL A 14 23.09 28.76 32.48
CA VAL A 14 21.83 28.65 33.21
C VAL A 14 20.67 28.30 32.27
N LEU A 15 20.58 28.95 31.10
CA LEU A 15 19.55 28.63 30.10
C LEU A 15 19.70 27.21 29.56
N ALA A 16 20.93 26.75 29.29
CA ALA A 16 21.19 25.38 28.87
C ALA A 16 20.86 24.38 29.98
N GLY A 17 21.19 24.68 31.24
CA GLY A 17 20.86 23.85 32.39
C GLY A 17 19.36 23.75 32.65
N VAL A 18 18.64 24.88 32.56
CA VAL A 18 17.17 24.90 32.67
C VAL A 18 16.54 24.15 31.50
N TRP A 19 17.04 24.33 30.27
CA TRP A 19 16.52 23.62 29.09
C TRP A 19 16.77 22.10 29.17
N LEU A 20 17.95 21.67 29.62
CA LEU A 20 18.26 20.26 29.88
C LEU A 20 17.39 19.69 31.01
N GLY A 21 17.21 20.43 32.11
CA GLY A 21 16.36 20.02 33.23
C GLY A 21 14.89 19.89 32.84
N LEU A 22 14.38 20.84 32.03
CA LEU A 22 13.01 20.80 31.52
C LEU A 22 12.79 19.61 30.58
N ARG A 23 13.77 19.32 29.71
CA ARG A 23 13.76 18.13 28.83
C ARG A 23 13.74 16.82 29.62
N PHE A 24 14.38 16.76 30.78
CA PHE A 24 14.41 15.57 31.63
C PHE A 24 13.09 15.37 32.40
N LEU A 25 12.40 16.44 32.79
CA LEU A 25 11.11 16.35 33.49
C LEU A 25 9.94 16.03 32.55
N ILE A 26 10.00 16.47 31.29
CA ILE A 26 9.01 16.11 30.25
C ILE A 26 9.44 14.80 29.56
N GLY A 27 9.85 13.82 30.35
CA GLY A 27 10.10 12.47 29.87
C GLY A 27 8.79 11.87 29.37
N GLU A 28 8.74 11.51 28.09
CA GLU A 28 7.63 10.79 27.49
C GLU A 28 7.46 9.48 28.27
N SER A 29 6.41 9.39 29.11
CA SER A 29 6.13 8.18 29.87
C SER A 29 5.87 7.05 28.87
N PRO A 30 6.56 5.90 28.96
CA PRO A 30 6.29 4.79 28.07
C PRO A 30 4.84 4.38 28.28
N ALA A 31 4.01 4.54 27.26
CA ALA A 31 2.62 4.12 27.30
C ALA A 31 2.59 2.63 27.65
N GLU A 32 1.93 2.29 28.77
CA GLU A 32 1.75 0.89 29.15
C GLU A 32 1.04 0.16 28.00
N PRO A 33 1.49 -1.05 27.63
CA PRO A 33 0.88 -1.80 26.54
C PRO A 33 -0.54 -2.23 26.93
N ILE A 34 -1.54 -1.54 26.39
CA ILE A 34 -2.96 -1.89 26.53
C ILE A 34 -3.24 -3.12 25.67
N ALA A 35 -3.62 -4.23 26.31
CA ALA A 35 -4.04 -5.45 25.62
C ALA A 35 -5.55 -5.41 25.32
N CYS A 36 -5.91 -5.70 24.06
CA CYS A 36 -7.30 -5.83 23.62
C CYS A 36 -7.71 -7.30 23.46
N THR A 37 -9.02 -7.57 23.46
CA THR A 37 -9.56 -8.90 23.16
C THR A 37 -9.31 -9.28 21.70
N MET A 38 -9.15 -10.58 21.44
CA MET A 38 -8.85 -11.13 20.10
C MET A 38 -10.10 -11.25 19.20
N ASP A 39 -11.04 -10.33 19.32
CA ASP A 39 -12.26 -10.33 18.51
C ASP A 39 -11.95 -9.88 17.07
N ALA A 40 -12.69 -10.42 16.12
CA ALA A 40 -12.60 -10.06 14.70
C ALA A 40 -13.96 -9.58 14.17
N LYS A 41 -13.94 -8.52 13.36
CA LYS A 41 -15.10 -8.02 12.63
C LYS A 41 -14.95 -8.30 11.14
N LEU A 42 -15.94 -8.96 10.54
CA LEU A 42 -16.02 -9.18 9.09
C LEU A 42 -16.28 -7.85 8.37
N CYS A 43 -15.47 -7.55 7.37
CA CYS A 43 -15.61 -6.39 6.50
C CYS A 43 -16.38 -6.74 5.21
N PRO A 44 -16.97 -5.74 4.51
CA PRO A 44 -17.70 -5.96 3.27
C PRO A 44 -16.89 -6.63 2.15
N ASP A 45 -15.56 -6.54 2.22
CA ASP A 45 -14.64 -7.15 1.25
C ASP A 45 -14.30 -8.62 1.56
N GLY A 46 -14.86 -9.18 2.64
CA GLY A 46 -14.58 -10.52 3.14
C GLY A 46 -13.38 -10.62 4.09
N SER A 47 -12.62 -9.53 4.29
CA SER A 47 -11.51 -9.51 5.25
C SER A 47 -11.99 -9.37 6.69
N TYR A 48 -11.07 -9.51 7.65
CA TYR A 48 -11.35 -9.36 9.08
C TYR A 48 -10.44 -8.32 9.71
N VAL A 49 -11.02 -7.45 10.54
CA VAL A 49 -10.28 -6.45 11.32
C VAL A 49 -10.37 -6.74 12.81
N ALA A 50 -9.26 -6.50 13.51
CA ALA A 50 -9.16 -6.70 14.96
C ALA A 50 -9.37 -5.38 15.73
N ARG A 51 -9.46 -5.50 17.06
CA ARG A 51 -9.47 -4.34 17.96
C ARG A 51 -8.07 -3.73 18.08
N ILE A 52 -8.00 -2.39 18.16
CA ILE A 52 -6.75 -1.64 18.31
C ILE A 52 -6.76 -0.77 19.58
N PRO A 53 -5.65 -0.71 20.35
CA PRO A 53 -5.54 0.19 21.49
C PRO A 53 -5.51 1.66 21.05
N PRO A 54 -5.81 2.64 21.95
CA PRO A 54 -6.06 2.48 23.39
C PRO A 54 -7.52 2.19 23.76
N LYS A 55 -8.46 2.40 22.84
CA LYS A 55 -9.90 2.20 23.11
C LYS A 55 -10.39 0.77 22.90
N CYS A 56 -9.56 -0.07 22.27
CA CYS A 56 -9.94 -1.42 21.83
C CYS A 56 -11.17 -1.42 20.91
N ASP A 57 -11.30 -0.38 20.09
CA ASP A 57 -12.27 -0.31 19.00
C ASP A 57 -11.75 -1.10 17.80
N PHE A 58 -12.65 -1.60 16.95
CA PHE A 58 -12.25 -2.24 15.70
C PHE A 58 -11.51 -1.25 14.80
N ALA A 59 -10.40 -1.70 14.20
CA ALA A 59 -9.76 -0.97 13.12
C ALA A 59 -10.77 -0.70 11.97
N PRO A 60 -10.61 0.39 11.23
CA PRO A 60 -11.43 0.63 10.05
C PRO A 60 -11.26 -0.51 9.04
N CYS A 61 -12.35 -0.85 8.34
CA CYS A 61 -12.27 -1.77 7.22
C CYS A 61 -11.43 -1.16 6.09
N PRO A 62 -10.71 -1.98 5.31
CA PRO A 62 -10.00 -1.47 4.14
C PRO A 62 -10.98 -0.83 3.17
N GLU A 63 -10.56 0.28 2.54
CA GLU A 63 -11.31 0.95 1.49
C GLU A 63 -10.85 0.51 0.09
N THR A 64 -9.62 0.02 0.00
CA THR A 64 -9.01 -0.51 -1.22
C THR A 64 -8.56 -1.96 -1.05
N LYS A 65 -8.42 -2.67 -2.18
CA LYS A 65 -7.88 -4.02 -2.25
C LYS A 65 -6.80 -4.07 -3.32
N THR A 66 -5.66 -4.66 -2.98
CA THR A 66 -4.61 -4.97 -3.94
C THR A 66 -5.02 -6.17 -4.79
N ILE A 67 -4.93 -6.01 -6.11
CA ILE A 67 -5.20 -7.03 -7.11
C ILE A 67 -3.98 -7.25 -7.99
N LYS A 68 -3.91 -8.42 -8.62
CA LYS A 68 -2.90 -8.75 -9.63
C LYS A 68 -3.55 -8.75 -11.00
N LEU A 69 -3.09 -7.87 -11.87
CA LEU A 69 -3.41 -7.91 -13.29
C LEU A 69 -2.28 -8.64 -13.99
N TYR A 70 -2.63 -9.56 -14.88
CA TYR A 70 -1.65 -10.34 -15.63
C TYR A 70 -1.56 -9.79 -17.05
N TYR A 71 -0.39 -9.31 -17.40
CA TYR A 71 -0.02 -8.83 -18.73
C TYR A 71 1.02 -9.75 -19.35
N TYR A 72 1.40 -9.47 -20.59
CA TYR A 72 2.23 -10.39 -21.37
C TYR A 72 3.64 -9.84 -21.57
N ASN A 73 4.64 -10.71 -21.45
CA ASN A 73 6.02 -10.42 -21.82
C ASN A 73 6.48 -11.48 -22.84
N TYR A 74 6.65 -11.07 -24.09
CA TYR A 74 7.00 -11.95 -25.20
C TYR A 74 8.38 -12.60 -25.04
N GLU A 75 9.34 -11.91 -24.42
CA GLU A 75 10.69 -12.42 -24.24
C GLU A 75 10.73 -13.59 -23.26
N LEU A 76 9.88 -13.55 -22.22
CA LEU A 76 9.77 -14.63 -21.23
C LEU A 76 9.05 -15.87 -21.77
N ASP A 77 8.30 -15.76 -22.87
CA ASP A 77 7.58 -16.88 -23.48
C ASP A 77 8.29 -17.50 -24.69
N LYS A 78 9.54 -17.10 -24.98
CA LYS A 78 10.32 -17.71 -26.06
C LYS A 78 10.86 -19.09 -25.65
N ASP A 79 10.76 -20.05 -26.57
CA ASP A 79 11.42 -21.35 -26.46
C ASP A 79 12.92 -21.26 -26.81
N GLU A 80 13.62 -22.40 -26.73
CA GLU A 80 15.04 -22.49 -27.06
C GLU A 80 15.36 -22.11 -28.51
N SER A 81 14.37 -22.15 -29.41
CA SER A 81 14.47 -21.77 -30.81
C SER A 81 14.09 -20.30 -31.05
N GLY A 82 13.69 -19.57 -30.02
CA GLY A 82 13.26 -18.17 -30.08
C GLY A 82 11.80 -17.97 -30.53
N ASN A 83 11.01 -19.04 -30.63
CA ASN A 83 9.58 -18.96 -30.99
C ASN A 83 8.70 -18.77 -29.75
N ILE A 84 7.53 -18.16 -29.91
CA ILE A 84 6.56 -18.03 -28.82
C ILE A 84 5.99 -19.42 -28.47
N ALA A 85 6.21 -19.84 -27.23
CA ALA A 85 5.83 -21.15 -26.72
C ALA A 85 4.33 -21.26 -26.38
N CYS A 86 3.61 -20.13 -26.33
CA CYS A 86 2.23 -20.03 -25.87
C CYS A 86 2.05 -20.63 -24.47
N SER A 87 3.00 -20.36 -23.58
CA SER A 87 3.06 -20.94 -22.24
C SER A 87 2.61 -19.92 -21.17
N ARG A 88 2.71 -20.30 -19.90
CA ARG A 88 2.47 -19.36 -18.78
C ARG A 88 3.69 -18.51 -18.45
N ASN A 89 4.85 -18.77 -19.06
CA ASN A 89 6.09 -18.08 -18.74
C ASN A 89 6.03 -16.59 -19.11
N GLY A 90 5.28 -16.24 -20.17
CA GLY A 90 5.04 -14.85 -20.56
C GLY A 90 4.08 -14.08 -19.66
N LEU A 91 3.37 -14.72 -18.72
CA LEU A 91 2.40 -14.03 -17.87
C LEU A 91 3.09 -13.35 -16.69
N VAL A 92 3.09 -12.02 -16.70
CA VAL A 92 3.69 -11.20 -15.65
C VAL A 92 2.58 -10.50 -14.85
N ALA A 93 2.63 -10.64 -13.53
CA ALA A 93 1.70 -9.97 -12.63
C ALA A 93 2.17 -8.55 -12.33
N VAL A 94 1.27 -7.58 -12.48
CA VAL A 94 1.42 -6.23 -11.95
C VAL A 94 0.38 -5.96 -10.88
N GLU A 95 0.77 -5.26 -9.83
CA GLU A 95 -0.12 -4.96 -8.71
C GLU A 95 -0.83 -3.63 -8.94
N ARG A 96 -2.12 -3.59 -8.61
CA ARG A 96 -2.97 -2.39 -8.63
C ARG A 96 -3.83 -2.36 -7.38
N GLU A 97 -4.23 -1.16 -6.97
CA GLU A 97 -5.25 -0.98 -5.95
C GLU A 97 -6.59 -0.62 -6.59
N ILE A 98 -7.65 -1.28 -6.16
CA ILE A 98 -9.02 -0.95 -6.55
C ILE A 98 -9.85 -0.62 -5.30
N PRO A 99 -10.85 0.27 -5.40
CA PRO A 99 -11.79 0.47 -4.32
C PRO A 99 -12.60 -0.81 -4.07
N ILE A 100 -12.94 -1.07 -2.81
CA ILE A 100 -13.85 -2.14 -2.43
C ILE A 100 -15.28 -1.70 -2.79
N THR A 101 -15.82 -2.28 -3.85
CA THR A 101 -17.18 -2.01 -4.34
C THR A 101 -18.08 -3.26 -4.23
N GLN A 102 -19.35 -3.13 -4.59
CA GLN A 102 -20.26 -4.28 -4.71
C GLN A 102 -19.90 -5.21 -5.88
N THR A 103 -19.11 -4.74 -6.85
CA THR A 103 -18.77 -5.50 -8.06
C THR A 103 -17.26 -5.47 -8.36
N PRO A 104 -16.40 -5.94 -7.44
CA PRO A 104 -14.95 -5.80 -7.58
C PRO A 104 -14.40 -6.53 -8.81
N ILE A 105 -15.06 -7.62 -9.23
CA ILE A 105 -14.72 -8.36 -10.47
C ILE A 105 -14.89 -7.46 -11.69
N ARG A 106 -16.01 -6.73 -11.78
CA ARG A 106 -16.28 -5.83 -12.91
C ARG A 106 -15.25 -4.70 -12.96
N ASP A 107 -14.89 -4.15 -11.80
CA ASP A 107 -13.94 -3.04 -11.72
C ASP A 107 -12.51 -3.50 -12.04
N THR A 108 -12.13 -4.70 -11.56
CA THR A 108 -10.88 -5.38 -11.95
C THR A 108 -10.81 -5.60 -13.46
N SER A 109 -11.88 -6.13 -14.07
CA SER A 109 -11.91 -6.35 -15.52
C SER A 109 -11.80 -5.04 -16.30
N LYS A 110 -12.46 -3.97 -15.87
CA LYS A 110 -12.31 -2.66 -16.52
C LYS A 110 -10.87 -2.15 -16.44
N LEU A 111 -10.21 -2.32 -15.30
CA LEU A 111 -8.82 -1.89 -15.12
C LEU A 111 -7.85 -2.71 -15.97
N LEU A 112 -8.05 -4.02 -16.10
CA LEU A 112 -7.27 -4.84 -17.04
C LEU A 112 -7.45 -4.37 -18.49
N LEU A 113 -8.70 -4.07 -18.87
CA LEU A 113 -9.06 -3.65 -20.22
C LEU A 113 -8.68 -2.20 -20.54
N SER A 114 -8.26 -1.39 -19.56
CA SER A 114 -7.65 -0.09 -19.86
C SER A 114 -6.23 -0.24 -20.38
N GLY A 115 -5.55 -1.35 -20.05
CA GLY A 115 -4.20 -1.66 -20.54
C GLY A 115 -3.12 -0.69 -20.06
N GLU A 116 -3.38 0.06 -18.99
CA GLU A 116 -2.46 1.07 -18.50
C GLU A 116 -1.26 0.43 -17.77
N LEU A 117 -0.10 0.56 -18.40
CA LEU A 117 1.20 0.16 -17.87
C LEU A 117 2.03 1.39 -17.50
N THR A 118 2.82 1.30 -16.43
CA THR A 118 3.82 2.32 -16.07
C THR A 118 5.03 2.24 -17.01
N GLU A 119 5.90 3.25 -16.97
CA GLU A 119 7.12 3.23 -17.77
C GLU A 119 8.07 2.11 -17.31
N GLU A 120 8.17 1.87 -16.00
CA GLU A 120 8.99 0.81 -15.43
C GLU A 120 8.51 -0.57 -15.89
N GLU A 121 7.19 -0.78 -15.94
CA GLU A 121 6.59 -2.03 -16.43
C GLU A 121 6.91 -2.25 -17.92
N ARG A 122 6.82 -1.19 -18.74
CA ARG A 122 7.20 -1.27 -20.16
C ARG A 122 8.70 -1.54 -20.35
N ILE A 123 9.56 -0.93 -19.53
CA ILE A 123 11.01 -1.19 -19.55
C ILE A 123 11.31 -2.66 -19.19
N GLN A 124 10.49 -3.29 -18.36
CA GLN A 124 10.58 -4.72 -18.06
C GLN A 124 10.10 -5.62 -19.21
N GLY A 125 9.65 -5.06 -20.33
CA GLY A 125 9.13 -5.79 -21.48
C GLY A 125 7.70 -6.29 -21.30
N ILE A 126 6.98 -5.76 -20.31
CA ILE A 126 5.55 -6.04 -20.13
C ILE A 126 4.78 -5.21 -21.16
N ASP A 127 3.86 -5.87 -21.85
CA ASP A 127 3.00 -5.27 -22.86
C ASP A 127 1.54 -5.71 -22.68
N SER A 128 0.63 -4.94 -23.27
CA SER A 128 -0.82 -5.13 -23.20
C SER A 128 -1.45 -4.99 -24.58
N GLU A 129 -2.29 -5.95 -24.96
CA GLU A 129 -3.12 -5.84 -26.17
C GLU A 129 -4.27 -4.84 -26.01
N TYR A 130 -4.59 -4.44 -24.77
CA TYR A 130 -5.65 -3.51 -24.47
C TYR A 130 -5.16 -2.05 -24.45
N PRO A 131 -6.02 -1.08 -24.79
CA PRO A 131 -7.42 -1.26 -25.22
C PRO A 131 -7.53 -1.66 -26.71
N LEU A 132 -8.41 -2.63 -27.01
CA LEU A 132 -8.72 -3.04 -28.38
C LEU A 132 -9.89 -2.24 -28.94
N GLU A 133 -9.78 -1.80 -30.20
CA GLU A 133 -10.88 -1.11 -30.89
C GLU A 133 -12.13 -2.00 -30.95
N GLY A 134 -13.29 -1.43 -30.56
CA GLY A 134 -14.57 -2.13 -30.55
C GLY A 134 -14.80 -3.06 -29.35
N LEU A 135 -13.78 -3.31 -28.51
CA LEU A 135 -13.95 -4.10 -27.30
C LEU A 135 -14.61 -3.27 -26.19
N SER A 136 -15.65 -3.83 -25.55
CA SER A 136 -16.26 -3.22 -24.38
C SER A 136 -16.85 -4.25 -23.43
N LEU A 137 -16.64 -4.07 -22.13
CA LEU A 137 -17.24 -4.91 -21.10
C LEU A 137 -18.73 -4.57 -20.95
N LYS A 138 -19.61 -5.43 -21.47
CA LYS A 138 -21.07 -5.23 -21.39
C LYS A 138 -21.66 -5.59 -20.02
N GLY A 139 -21.12 -6.60 -19.35
CA GLY A 139 -21.59 -7.04 -18.05
C GLY A 139 -20.66 -8.08 -17.42
N ALA A 140 -20.76 -8.25 -16.11
CA ALA A 140 -20.08 -9.29 -15.35
C ALA A 140 -21.02 -9.76 -14.25
N SER A 141 -21.12 -11.07 -14.05
CA SER A 141 -21.89 -11.69 -12.97
C SER A 141 -21.07 -12.83 -12.41
N LEU A 142 -20.95 -12.86 -11.08
CA LEU A 142 -20.45 -14.03 -10.39
C LEU A 142 -21.58 -15.06 -10.34
N LYS A 143 -21.26 -16.33 -10.64
CA LYS A 143 -22.14 -17.46 -10.39
C LYS A 143 -21.46 -18.33 -9.35
N ASP A 144 -22.18 -18.64 -8.28
CA ASP A 144 -21.73 -19.66 -7.34
C ASP A 144 -21.82 -21.02 -8.05
N GLU A 145 -20.75 -21.82 -7.95
CA GLU A 145 -20.68 -23.17 -8.51
C GLU A 145 -21.51 -24.18 -7.71
#